data_AF-A0A7W7PWC8-F1
#
_entry.id   AF-A0A7W7PWC8-F1
#
_cell.length_a   1.000
_cell.length_b   1.000
_cell.length_c   1.000
_cell.angle_alpha   90.00
_cell.angle_beta   90.00
_cell.angle_gamma   90.00
#
_symmetry.space_group_name_H-M   'P 1'
#
loop_
_entity.id
_entity.type
_entity.pdbx_description
1 polymer ?
#
loop_
_entity_poly.entity_id
_entity_poly.type
_entity_poly.pdbx_seq_one_letter_code
_entity_poly.pdbx_strand_id
1 'polypeptide(L)'
;MTGVLGGAWLVYRGNRKKTEADTQASEASTFVSSVQTVTQGFTQLLEQQRATNAQTLERVATLESRVERLEEEQRQWRRWKVAAVEYIHQLRALVAKLYERPAPAPPLEIAEDLADDSDR
;
A
#
# COMPACT_ATOMS: atom_id res chain seq x y z
N MET A 1 32.77 -56.98 54.98
CA MET A 1 32.78 -56.26 53.68
C MET A 1 31.36 -55.91 53.23
N THR A 2 30.63 -55.09 53.98
CA THR A 2 29.21 -54.76 53.68
C THR A 2 28.96 -53.26 53.51
N GLY A 3 29.89 -52.39 53.93
CA GLY A 3 29.75 -50.93 53.83
C GLY A 3 29.95 -50.35 52.42
N VAL A 4 30.73 -51.02 51.57
CA VAL A 4 31.06 -50.51 50.22
C VAL A 4 29.84 -50.58 49.27
N LEU A 5 28.98 -51.59 49.45
CA LEU A 5 27.76 -51.75 48.64
C LEU A 5 26.67 -50.71 48.98
N GLY A 6 26.58 -50.29 50.25
CA GLY A 6 25.64 -49.25 50.68
C GLY A 6 26.01 -47.86 50.17
N GLY A 7 27.31 -47.53 50.14
CA GLY A 7 27.82 -46.27 49.58
C GLY A 7 27.57 -46.14 48.07
N ALA A 8 27.75 -47.23 47.32
CA ALA A 8 27.48 -47.25 45.88
C ALA A 8 26.01 -46.99 45.54
N TRP A 9 25.06 -47.55 46.32
CA TRP A 9 23.63 -47.33 46.11
C TRP A 9 23.19 -45.89 46.43
N LEU A 10 23.73 -45.30 47.50
CA LEU A 10 23.48 -43.90 47.87
C LEU A 10 23.99 -42.93 46.79
N VAL A 11 25.18 -43.18 46.22
CA VAL A 11 25.73 -42.39 45.12
C VAL A 11 24.89 -42.56 43.85
N TYR A 12 24.49 -43.78 43.50
CA TYR A 12 23.62 -44.03 42.35
C TYR A 12 22.28 -43.30 42.48
N ARG A 13 21.64 -43.37 43.65
CA ARG A 13 20.38 -42.67 43.92
C ARG A 13 20.53 -41.14 43.91
N GLY A 14 21.65 -40.63 44.44
CA GLY A 14 21.98 -39.21 44.40
C GLY A 14 22.18 -38.70 42.98
N ASN A 15 22.93 -39.45 42.16
CA ASN A 15 23.16 -39.12 40.76
C ASN A 15 21.88 -39.20 39.93
N ARG A 16 21.01 -40.18 40.19
CA ARG A 16 19.71 -40.32 39.50
C ARG A 16 18.79 -39.12 39.77
N LYS A 17 18.67 -38.70 41.03
CA LYS A 17 17.89 -37.51 41.39
C LYS A 17 18.45 -36.22 40.80
N LYS A 18 19.78 -36.10 40.73
CA LYS A 18 20.43 -34.96 40.06
C LYS A 18 20.18 -34.97 38.55
N THR A 19 20.28 -36.12 37.89
CA THR A 19 19.99 -36.22 36.45
C THR A 19 18.54 -35.90 36.13
N GLU A 20 17.59 -36.40 36.92
CA GLU A 20 16.16 -36.06 36.78
C GLU A 20 15.90 -34.54 36.96
N ALA A 21 16.53 -33.92 37.96
CA ALA A 21 16.43 -32.48 38.19
C ALA A 21 17.07 -31.64 37.07
N ASP A 22 18.23 -32.06 36.56
CA ASP A 22 18.93 -31.39 35.45
C ASP A 22 18.13 -31.50 34.14
N THR A 23 17.49 -32.66 33.87
CA THR A 23 16.59 -32.81 32.71
C THR A 23 15.37 -31.89 32.81
N GLN A 24 14.75 -31.80 33.99
CA GLN A 24 13.59 -30.93 34.19
C GLN A 24 13.96 -29.44 34.12
N ALA A 25 15.14 -29.05 34.62
CA ALA A 25 15.67 -27.70 34.47
C ALA A 25 15.99 -27.38 33.00
N SER A 26 16.54 -28.33 32.25
CA SER A 26 16.79 -28.19 30.81
C SER A 26 15.49 -28.01 30.03
N GLU A 27 14.46 -28.81 30.29
CA GLU A 27 13.14 -28.69 29.65
C GLU A 27 12.43 -27.37 29.99
N ALA A 28 12.52 -26.92 31.25
CA ALA A 28 12.00 -25.61 31.64
C ALA A 28 12.75 -24.48 30.93
N SER A 29 14.07 -24.59 30.77
CA SER A 29 14.87 -23.58 30.07
C SER A 29 14.55 -23.50 28.58
N THR A 30 14.32 -24.63 27.90
CA THR A 30 13.95 -24.67 26.48
C THR A 30 12.53 -24.16 26.27
N PHE A 31 11.61 -24.43 27.19
CA PHE A 31 10.27 -23.86 27.18
C PHE A 31 10.30 -22.33 27.34
N VAL A 32 11.05 -21.80 28.30
CA VAL A 32 11.19 -20.34 28.48
C VAL A 32 11.82 -19.70 27.23
N SER A 33 12.84 -20.33 26.65
CA SER A 33 13.48 -19.86 25.42
C SER A 33 12.51 -19.86 24.23
N SER A 34 11.66 -20.87 24.09
CA SER A 34 10.70 -20.94 22.99
C SER A 34 9.59 -19.90 23.14
N VAL A 35 9.06 -19.71 24.36
CA VAL A 35 8.09 -18.65 24.66
C VAL A 35 8.69 -17.28 24.38
N GLN A 36 9.92 -17.01 24.84
CA GLN A 36 10.59 -15.75 24.58
C GLN A 36 10.80 -15.49 23.09
N THR A 37 11.18 -16.52 22.32
CA THR A 37 11.32 -16.44 20.87
C THR A 37 9.98 -16.11 20.19
N VAL A 38 8.90 -16.76 20.62
CA VAL A 38 7.55 -16.49 20.10
C VAL A 38 7.10 -15.07 20.43
N THR A 39 7.31 -14.60 21.66
CA THR A 39 6.99 -13.22 22.05
C THR A 39 7.79 -12.19 21.25
N GLN A 40 9.09 -12.44 21.04
CA GLN A 40 9.93 -11.59 20.21
C GLN A 40 9.43 -11.55 18.75
N GLY A 41 9.08 -12.71 18.18
CA GLY A 41 8.53 -12.80 16.83
C GLY A 41 7.21 -12.06 16.67
N PHE A 42 6.27 -12.20 17.61
CA PHE A 42 5.02 -11.43 17.59
C PHE A 42 5.24 -9.94 17.73
N THR A 43 6.19 -9.52 18.58
CA THR A 43 6.52 -8.10 18.75
C THR A 43 7.07 -7.53 17.45
N GLN A 44 7.98 -8.23 16.76
CA GLN A 44 8.49 -7.82 15.46
C GLN A 44 7.41 -7.76 14.38
N LEU A 45 6.49 -8.72 14.34
CA LEU A 45 5.37 -8.70 13.39
C LEU A 45 4.43 -7.52 13.63
N LEU A 46 4.14 -7.20 14.89
CA LEU A 46 3.32 -6.03 15.25
C LEU A 46 4.02 -4.72 14.86
N GLU A 47 5.33 -4.63 15.10
CA GLU A 47 6.14 -3.47 14.70
C GLU A 47 6.13 -3.32 13.17
N GLN A 48 6.33 -4.43 12.45
CA GLN A 48 6.30 -4.46 10.99
C GLN A 48 4.92 -4.09 10.44
N GLN A 49 3.84 -4.60 11.04
CA GLN A 49 2.47 -4.25 10.65
C GLN A 49 2.17 -2.77 10.87
N ARG A 50 2.65 -2.19 11.98
CA ARG A 50 2.51 -0.75 12.23
C ARG A 50 3.27 0.08 11.20
N ALA A 51 4.50 -0.31 10.88
CA ALA A 51 5.32 0.39 9.89
C ALA A 51 4.71 0.31 8.48
N THR A 52 4.23 -0.86 8.06
CA THR A 52 3.58 -1.02 6.75
C THR A 52 2.28 -0.25 6.69
N ASN A 53 1.46 -0.26 7.74
CA ASN A 53 0.23 0.53 7.80
C ASN A 53 0.49 2.04 7.77
N ALA A 54 1.52 2.53 8.46
CA ALA A 54 1.90 3.93 8.39
C ALA A 54 2.32 4.33 6.96
N GLN A 55 3.12 3.49 6.31
CA GLN A 55 3.56 3.70 4.94
C GLN A 55 2.40 3.66 3.93
N THR A 56 1.43 2.76 4.10
CA THR A 56 0.27 2.70 3.20
C THR A 56 -0.62 3.92 3.37
N LEU A 57 -0.86 4.38 4.59
CA LEU A 57 -1.61 5.61 4.84
C LEU A 57 -0.93 6.83 4.21
N GLU A 58 0.38 6.94 4.33
CA GLU A 58 1.15 8.02 3.68
C GLU A 58 1.01 7.95 2.15
N ARG A 59 1.17 6.76 1.56
CA ARG A 59 0.99 6.58 0.11
C ARG A 59 -0.43 6.92 -0.34
N VAL A 60 -1.45 6.51 0.40
CA VAL A 60 -2.85 6.85 0.09
C VAL A 60 -3.05 8.36 0.13
N ALA A 61 -2.59 9.05 1.17
CA ALA A 61 -2.67 10.51 1.26
C ALA A 61 -1.97 11.21 0.07
N THR A 62 -0.79 10.72 -0.33
CA THR A 62 -0.10 11.28 -1.51
C THR A 62 -0.89 11.03 -2.80
N LEU A 63 -1.51 9.86 -2.96
CA LEU A 63 -2.33 9.56 -4.14
C LEU A 63 -3.59 10.43 -4.17
N GLU A 64 -4.26 10.60 -3.05
CA GLU A 64 -5.42 11.50 -2.91
C GLU A 64 -5.08 12.92 -3.35
N SER A 65 -3.95 13.48 -2.88
CA SER A 65 -3.51 14.81 -3.31
C SER A 65 -3.21 14.92 -4.81
N ARG A 66 -2.67 13.84 -5.42
CA ARG A 66 -2.38 13.82 -6.86
C ARG A 66 -3.66 13.70 -7.68
N VAL A 67 -4.64 12.93 -7.20
CA VAL A 67 -5.96 12.82 -7.83
C VAL A 67 -6.66 14.17 -7.78
N GLU A 68 -6.70 14.85 -6.63
CA GLU A 68 -7.30 16.18 -6.50
C GLU A 68 -6.68 17.17 -7.49
N ARG A 69 -5.34 17.22 -7.58
CA ARG A 69 -4.64 18.06 -8.54
C ARG A 69 -5.01 17.72 -10.00
N LEU A 70 -5.06 16.44 -10.35
CA LEU A 70 -5.44 15.99 -11.71
C LEU A 70 -6.89 16.34 -12.03
N GLU A 71 -7.80 16.26 -11.06
CA GLU A 71 -9.20 16.68 -11.24
C GLU A 71 -9.31 18.19 -11.46
N GLU A 72 -8.53 18.99 -10.75
CA GLU A 72 -8.47 20.44 -10.96
C GLU A 72 -7.92 20.78 -12.35
N GLU A 73 -6.83 20.14 -12.76
CA GLU A 73 -6.28 20.25 -14.11
C GLU A 73 -7.36 19.88 -15.14
N GLN A 74 -8.08 18.78 -14.97
CA GLN A 74 -9.18 18.39 -15.86
C GLN A 74 -10.33 19.39 -15.88
N ARG A 75 -10.69 20.01 -14.75
CA ARG A 75 -11.70 21.08 -14.71
C ARG A 75 -11.24 22.29 -15.52
N GLN A 76 -9.98 22.68 -15.39
CA GLN A 76 -9.39 23.78 -16.17
C GLN A 76 -9.37 23.43 -17.66
N TRP A 77 -8.92 22.22 -18.01
CA TRP A 77 -8.93 21.72 -19.38
C TRP A 77 -10.33 21.71 -19.99
N ARG A 78 -11.36 21.30 -19.25
CA ARG A 78 -12.75 21.38 -19.73
C ARG A 78 -13.18 22.81 -20.02
N ARG A 79 -12.86 23.76 -19.14
CA ARG A 79 -13.17 25.18 -19.36
C ARG A 79 -12.45 25.73 -20.58
N TRP A 80 -11.17 25.40 -20.73
CA TRP A 80 -10.37 25.81 -21.89
C TRP A 80 -10.87 25.18 -23.17
N LYS A 81 -11.27 23.90 -23.15
CA LYS A 81 -11.85 23.20 -24.29
C LYS A 81 -13.14 23.90 -24.76
N VAL A 82 -14.06 24.21 -23.85
CA VAL A 82 -15.30 24.93 -24.19
C VAL A 82 -15.00 26.29 -24.81
N ALA A 83 -14.12 27.08 -24.20
CA ALA A 83 -13.74 28.39 -24.73
C ALA A 83 -13.06 28.29 -26.11
N ALA A 84 -12.22 27.28 -26.32
CA ALA A 84 -11.56 27.04 -27.59
C ALA A 84 -12.56 26.65 -28.69
N VAL A 85 -13.50 25.77 -28.37
CA VAL A 85 -14.58 25.36 -29.29
C VAL A 85 -15.43 26.58 -29.68
N GLU A 86 -15.84 27.41 -28.72
CA GLU A 86 -16.59 28.64 -28.98
C GLU A 86 -15.81 29.61 -29.89
N TYR A 87 -14.52 29.81 -29.61
CA TYR A 87 -13.66 30.65 -30.44
C TYR A 87 -13.54 30.11 -31.89
N ILE A 88 -13.44 28.80 -32.06
CA ILE A 88 -13.41 28.15 -33.38
C ILE A 88 -14.73 28.39 -34.12
N HIS A 89 -15.88 28.29 -33.45
CA HIS A 89 -17.18 28.62 -34.05
C HIS A 89 -17.23 30.08 -34.51
N GLN A 90 -16.79 31.02 -33.67
CA GLN A 90 -16.74 32.44 -34.02
C GLN A 90 -15.84 32.69 -35.24
N LEU A 91 -14.66 32.08 -35.30
CA LEU A 91 -13.75 32.18 -36.44
C LEU A 91 -14.38 31.59 -37.71
N ARG A 92 -15.03 30.43 -37.63
CA ARG A 92 -15.71 29.81 -38.79
C ARG A 92 -16.85 30.67 -39.30
N ALA A 93 -17.62 31.29 -38.40
CA ALA A 93 -18.68 32.23 -38.76
C ALA A 93 -18.13 33.50 -39.44
N LEU A 94 -17.00 34.02 -38.96
CA LEU A 94 -16.32 35.17 -39.59
C LEU A 94 -15.80 34.82 -40.99
N VAL A 95 -15.16 33.66 -41.15
CA VAL A 95 -14.66 33.18 -42.46
C VAL A 95 -15.82 33.00 -43.44
N ALA A 96 -16.93 32.41 -43.00
CA ALA A 96 -18.11 32.25 -43.86
C ALA A 96 -18.69 33.59 -44.32
N LYS A 97 -18.73 34.59 -43.43
CA LYS A 97 -19.18 35.96 -43.76
C LYS A 97 -18.22 36.69 -44.70
N LEU A 98 -16.91 36.55 -44.50
CA LEU A 98 -15.91 37.31 -45.26
C LEU A 98 -15.71 36.78 -46.69
N TYR A 99 -15.83 35.46 -46.87
CA TYR A 99 -15.51 34.80 -48.14
C TYR A 99 -16.74 34.26 -48.89
N GLU A 100 -17.96 34.48 -48.38
CA GLU A 100 -19.23 33.96 -48.93
C GLU A 100 -19.17 32.45 -49.28
N ARG A 101 -18.30 31.71 -48.59
CA ARG A 101 -18.02 30.29 -48.81
C ARG A 101 -18.18 29.57 -47.48
N PRO A 102 -18.76 28.35 -47.46
CA PRO A 102 -18.80 27.56 -46.25
C PRO A 102 -17.39 27.35 -45.69
N ALA A 103 -17.26 27.53 -44.38
CA ALA A 103 -15.99 27.33 -43.68
C ALA A 103 -15.50 25.88 -43.90
N PRO A 104 -14.18 25.65 -44.01
CA PRO A 104 -13.64 24.31 -44.23
C PRO A 104 -14.11 23.33 -43.16
N ALA A 105 -14.23 22.06 -43.54
CA ALA A 105 -14.62 20.99 -42.64
C ALA A 105 -13.59 20.88 -41.50
N PRO A 106 -14.05 20.68 -40.25
CA PRO A 106 -13.15 20.53 -39.13
C PRO A 106 -12.41 19.18 -39.23
N PRO A 107 -11.16 19.10 -38.72
CA PRO A 107 -10.46 17.84 -38.58
C PRO A 107 -11.19 16.87 -37.66
N LEU A 108 -11.01 15.57 -37.90
CA LEU A 108 -11.77 14.47 -37.27
C LEU A 108 -11.75 14.53 -35.74
N GLU A 109 -10.62 14.93 -35.16
CA GLU A 109 -10.38 14.97 -33.73
C GLU A 109 -11.24 16.00 -32.97
N ILE A 110 -11.75 17.01 -33.67
CA ILE A 110 -12.62 18.07 -33.11
C ILE A 110 -13.97 18.15 -33.82
N ALA A 111 -14.22 17.26 -34.79
CA ALA A 111 -15.42 17.31 -35.62
C ALA A 111 -16.68 17.04 -34.79
N GLU A 112 -16.62 16.10 -33.85
CA GLU A 112 -17.72 15.79 -32.93
C GLU A 112 -18.00 16.97 -31.98
N ASP A 113 -16.96 17.54 -31.39
CA ASP A 113 -17.07 18.68 -30.47
C ASP A 113 -17.66 19.95 -31.12
N LEU A 114 -17.46 20.11 -32.44
CA LEU A 114 -17.97 21.24 -33.21
C LEU A 114 -19.34 20.96 -33.86
N ALA A 115 -19.82 19.71 -33.86
CA ALA A 115 -21.12 19.34 -34.39
C ALA A 115 -22.22 19.54 -33.33
N ASP A 116 -21.96 19.18 -32.07
CA ASP A 116 -22.93 19.22 -30.97
C ASP A 116 -23.48 20.62 -30.64
N ASP A 117 -22.73 21.68 -30.91
CA ASP A 117 -23.15 23.07 -30.62
C ASP A 117 -23.82 23.76 -31.83
N SER A 118 -23.83 23.12 -33.00
CA SER A 118 -24.46 23.65 -34.22
C SER A 118 -25.95 23.28 -34.40
N ASP A 119 -26.45 22.36 -33.57
CA ASP A 119 -27.84 21.87 -33.56
C ASP A 119 -28.71 22.50 -32.44
N ARG A 120 -28.20 23.54 -31.76
CA ARG A 120 -28.95 24.40 -30.82
C ARG A 120 -29.21 25.78 -31.41
#